data_AF-A0A073CHS2-F1
#
_entry.id   AF-A0A073CHS2-F1
#
_cell.length_a   1.000
_cell.length_b   1.000
_cell.length_c   1.000
_cell.angle_alpha   90.00
_cell.angle_beta   90.00
_cell.angle_gamma   90.00
#
_symmetry.space_group_name_H-M   'P 1'
#
loop_
_entity.id
_entity.type
_entity.pdbx_description
1 polymer ?
#
loop_
_entity_poly.entity_id
_entity_poly.type
_entity_poly.pdbx_seq_one_letter_code
_entity_poly.pdbx_strand_id
1 'polypeptide(L)' 'MSRYVINILASHDLNEIAEYFANNNVEAGEQFFQEFNRYCQQLVNFPNSGKSYAEIRPYLRGLSIIQGLYYLLPSFR' A
#
# COMPACT_ATOMS: atom_id res chain seq x y z
N MET A 1 20.45 3.31 0.31
CA MET A 1 19.13 3.60 -0.29
C MET A 1 18.24 2.40 -0.03
N SER A 2 17.23 2.54 0.83
CA SER A 2 16.28 1.46 1.07
C SER A 2 15.32 1.39 -0.11
N ARG A 3 15.09 0.19 -0.65
CA ARG A 3 14.18 -0.05 -1.77
C ARG A 3 13.02 -0.88 -1.24
N TYR A 4 11.79 -0.44 -1.47
CA TYR A 4 10.63 -1.29 -1.21
C TYR A 4 10.37 -2.20 -2.41
N VAL A 5 9.83 -3.39 -2.14
CA VAL A 5 9.41 -4.34 -3.16
C VAL A 5 7.94 -4.65 -2.90
N ILE A 6 7.13 -4.58 -3.96
CA ILE A 6 5.74 -5.00 -3.93
C ILE A 6 5.72 -6.48 -4.33
N ASN A 7 5.08 -7.34 -3.54
CA ASN A 7 4.98 -8.74 -3.90
C ASN A 7 3.99 -8.94 -5.07
N ILE A 8 4.07 -10.10 -5.73
CA ILE A 8 3.25 -10.42 -6.91
C ILE A 8 1.74 -10.36 -6.64
N LEU A 9 1.27 -10.85 -5.48
CA LEU A 9 -0.13 -10.79 -5.09
C LEU A 9 -0.58 -9.33 -4.92
N ALA A 10 0.21 -8.50 -4.22
CA ALA A 10 -0.09 -7.08 -4.07
C ALA A 10 -0.06 -6.33 -5.42
N SER A 11 0.78 -6.75 -6.37
CA SER A 11 0.75 -6.20 -7.73
C SER A 11 -0.53 -6.58 -8.49
N HIS A 12 -1.06 -7.79 -8.28
CA HIS A 12 -2.35 -8.18 -8.83
C HIS A 12 -3.48 -7.33 -8.24
N ASP A 13 -3.50 -7.15 -6.92
CA ASP A 13 -4.49 -6.32 -6.22
C ASP A 13 -4.48 -4.87 -6.77
N LEU A 14 -3.28 -4.31 -6.99
CA LEU A 14 -3.15 -2.96 -7.59
C LEU A 14 -3.68 -2.90 -9.03
N ASN A 15 -3.53 -3.99 -9.79
CA ASN A 15 -4.06 -4.04 -11.16
C ASN A 15 -5.59 -4.11 -11.16
N GLU A 16 -6.19 -4.90 -10.28
CA GLU A 16 -7.66 -4.96 -10.12
C GLU A 16 -8.24 -3.61 -9.69
N ILE A 17 -7.52 -2.89 -8.82
CA ILE A 17 -7.91 -1.54 -8.40
C ILE A 17 -7.77 -0.54 -9.54
N ALA A 18 -6.71 -0.64 -10.35
CA ALA A 18 -6.54 0.19 -11.54
C ALA A 18 -7.69 -0.05 -12.53
N GLU A 19 -8.06 -1.30 -12.76
CA GLU A 19 -9.16 -1.67 -13.65
C GLU A 19 -10.51 -1.18 -13.13
N TYR A 20 -10.75 -1.25 -11.81
CA TYR A 20 -11.92 -0.66 -11.18
C TYR A 20 -11.99 0.86 -11.46
N PHE A 21 -10.92 1.61 -11.22
CA PHE A 21 -10.93 3.06 -11.44
C PHE A 21 -11.05 3.42 -12.92
N ALA A 22 -10.42 2.66 -13.82
CA ALA A 22 -10.52 2.87 -15.26
C ALA A 22 -11.98 2.79 -15.75
N ASN A 23 -12.79 1.91 -15.17
CA ASN A 23 -14.19 1.72 -15.54
C ASN A 23 -15.17 2.66 -14.81
N ASN A 24 -14.79 3.20 -13.64
CA ASN A 24 -15.71 3.94 -12.78
C ASN A 24 -15.38 5.43 -12.66
N ASN A 25 -14.12 5.77 -12.36
CA ASN A 25 -13.67 7.14 -12.14
C ASN A 25 -12.13 7.23 -12.23
N VAL A 26 -11.63 7.69 -13.37
CA VAL A 26 -10.20 7.80 -13.65
C VAL A 26 -9.50 8.82 -12.74
N GLU A 27 -10.16 9.96 -12.45
CA GLU A 27 -9.60 11.02 -11.60
C GLU A 27 -9.40 10.54 -10.16
N ALA A 28 -10.39 9.82 -9.61
CA ALA A 28 -10.26 9.20 -8.30
C ALA A 28 -9.13 8.14 -8.27
N GLY A 29 -8.95 7.41 -9.37
CA GLY A 29 -7.83 6.47 -9.52
C GLY A 29 -6.48 7.16 -9.52
N GLU A 30 -6.34 8.27 -10.25
CA GLU A 30 -5.10 9.04 -10.26
C GLU A 30 -4.75 9.56 -8.86
N GLN A 31 -5.71 10.16 -8.15
CA GLN A 31 -5.52 10.61 -6.77
C GLN A 31 -5.13 9.46 -5.84
N PHE A 32 -5.77 8.30 -5.99
CA PHE A 32 -5.43 7.10 -5.23
C PHE A 32 -3.97 6.68 -5.44
N PHE A 33 -3.52 6.55 -6.68
CA PHE A 33 -2.15 6.10 -6.98
C PHE A 33 -1.09 7.14 -6.61
N GLN A 34 -1.39 8.43 -6.72
CA GLN A 34 -0.51 9.50 -6.25
C GLN A 34 -0.29 9.40 -4.73
N GLU A 35 -1.36 9.26 -3.95
CA GLU A 35 -1.28 9.09 -2.51
C GLU A 35 -0.59 7.78 -2.13
N PHE A 36 -0.93 6.66 -2.76
CA PHE A 36 -0.27 5.38 -2.54
C PHE A 36 1.25 5.47 -2.75
N ASN A 37 1.69 6.11 -3.83
CA ASN A 37 3.11 6.32 -4.11
C ASN A 37 3.78 7.21 -3.05
N ARG A 38 3.11 8.29 -2.62
CA ARG A 38 3.58 9.16 -1.54
C ARG A 38 3.80 8.37 -0.25
N TYR A 39 2.87 7.49 0.12
CA TYR A 39 3.01 6.61 1.29
C TYR A 39 4.16 5.60 1.15
N CYS A 40 4.32 4.98 -0.03
CA CYS A 40 5.44 4.07 -0.27
C CYS A 40 6.80 4.76 -0.06
N GLN A 41 6.94 5.99 -0.53
CA GLN A 41 8.15 6.79 -0.32
C GLN A 41 8.36 7.16 1.15
N GLN A 42 7.29 7.45 1.90
CA GLN A 42 7.39 7.69 3.33
C GLN A 42 7.86 6.46 4.10
N LEU A 43 7.41 5.26 3.72
CA LEU A 43 7.80 4.00 4.37
C LEU A 43 9.27 3.67 4.21
N VAL A 44 9.88 4.04 3.08
CA VAL A 44 11.32 3.93 2.86
C VAL A 44 12.10 4.69 3.95
N ASN A 45 11.60 5.86 4.35
CA ASN A 45 12.21 6.72 5.37
C ASN A 45 11.79 6.35 6.80
N PHE A 46 10.57 5.84 6.96
CA PHE A 46 9.96 5.50 8.26
C PHE A 46 9.39 4.07 8.23
N PRO A 47 10.25 3.02 8.18
CA PRO A 47 9.81 1.64 8.01
C PRO A 47 9.00 1.09 9.19
N ASN A 48 9.10 1.73 10.35
CA ASN A 48 8.34 1.39 11.55
C ASN A 48 7.03 2.20 11.69
N SER A 49 6.65 2.97 10.68
CA SER A 49 5.34 3.62 10.63
C SER A 49 4.24 2.59 10.41
N GLY A 50 3.02 2.89 10.89
CA GLY A 50 1.89 1.98 10.83
C GLY A 50 1.68 1.12 12.06
N LYS A 51 0.47 0.58 12.17
CA LYS A 51 0.07 -0.26 13.29
C LYS A 51 0.71 -1.63 13.13
N SER A 52 1.39 -2.09 14.18
CA SER A 52 1.89 -3.46 14.25
C SER A 52 0.72 -4.43 14.37
N TYR A 53 0.75 -5.50 13.58
CA TYR A 53 -0.14 -6.66 13.66
C TYR A 53 0.69 -7.92 13.93
N ALA A 54 1.64 -7.80 14.86
CA ALA A 54 2.53 -8.88 15.24
C ALA A 54 1.79 -10.11 15.79
N GLU A 55 0.56 -9.91 16.29
CA GLU A 55 -0.37 -10.96 16.70
C GLU A 55 -0.86 -11.83 15.53
N ILE A 56 -0.88 -11.31 14.30
CA ILE A 56 -1.23 -12.07 13.09
C ILE A 56 0.04 -12.67 12.49
N ARG A 57 1.09 -11.85 12.33
CA ARG A 57 2.37 -12.28 11.79
C ARG A 57 3.49 -11.36 12.26
N PRO A 58 4.65 -11.89 12.70
CA PRO A 58 5.80 -11.06 13.02
C PRO A 58 6.15 -10.11 11.88
N TYR A 59 6.47 -8.85 12.23
CA TYR A 59 6.82 -7.79 11.29
C TYR A 59 5.70 -7.37 10.32
N LEU A 60 4.46 -7.80 10.54
CA LEU A 60 3.31 -7.30 9.80
C LEU A 60 2.93 -5.92 10.31
N ARG A 61 2.82 -4.97 9.39
CA ARG A 61 2.35 -3.61 9.68
C ARG A 61 1.25 -3.24 8.72
N GLY A 62 0.18 -2.69 9.25
CA GLY A 62 -0.91 -2.13 8.46
C GLY A 62 -0.82 -0.62 8.41
N LEU A 63 -1.16 -0.07 7.25
CA LEU A 63 -1.19 1.36 7.00
C LEU A 63 -2.57 1.76 6.51
N SER A 64 -3.07 2.84 7.09
CA SER A 64 -4.27 3.51 6.61
C SER A 64 -3.83 4.54 5.58
N ILE A 65 -3.95 4.17 4.30
CA ILE A 65 -3.55 5.02 3.17
C ILE A 65 -4.66 6.04 2.88
N ILE A 66 -5.91 5.62 2.99
CA ILE A 66 -7.14 6.41 2.76
C ILE A 66 -8.20 5.94 3.77
N GLN A 67 -9.15 6.81 4.14
CA GLN A 67 -10.34 6.43 4.92
C GLN A 67 -11.04 5.22 4.27
N GLY A 68 -10.82 4.01 4.81
CA GLY A 68 -11.53 2.79 4.43
C GLY A 68 -10.72 1.67 3.76
N LEU A 69 -9.46 1.88 3.36
CA LEU A 69 -8.64 0.82 2.73
C LEU A 69 -7.47 0.41 3.63
N TYR A 70 -7.52 -0.83 4.14
CA TYR A 70 -6.46 -1.45 4.93
C TYR A 70 -5.57 -2.28 4.01
N TYR A 71 -4.33 -1.84 3.77
CA TYR A 71 -3.33 -2.69 3.15
C TYR A 71 -2.51 -3.39 4.22
N LEU A 72 -2.52 -4.73 4.18
CA LEU A 72 -1.58 -5.57 4.91
C LEU A 72 -0.31 -5.67 4.09
N LEU A 73 0.66 -4.81 4.35
CA LEU A 73 1.95 -4.88 3.66
C LEU A 73 2.70 -6.12 4.19
N PRO A 74 2.98 -7.13 3.33
CA PRO A 74 3.85 -8.21 3.73
C PRO A 74 5.25 -7.61 3.89
N SER A 75 5.60 -7.36 5.15
CA SER A 75 6.93 -7.08 5.69
C SER A 75 7.90 -6.43 4.70
N PHE A 76 8.02 -5.10 4.78
CA PHE A 76 9.17 -4.36 4.23
C PHE A 76 10.46 -5.02 4.71
N ARG A 77 11.21 -5.62 3.79
CA ARG A 77 12.57 -6.10 4.01
C ARG A 77 13.46 -5.63 2.88
#